data_AF-K9UD07-F1
#
_entry.id   AF-K9UD07-F1
#
_cell.length_a   1.000
_cell.length_b   1.000
_cell.length_c   1.000
_cell.angle_alpha   90.00
_cell.angle_beta   90.00
_cell.angle_gamma   90.00
#
_symmetry.space_group_name_H-M   'P 1'
#
loop_
_entity.id
_entity.type
_entity.pdbx_description
1 polymer ?
#
loop_
_entity_poly.entity_id
_entity_poly.type
_entity_poly.pdbx_seq_one_letter_code
_entity_poly.pdbx_strand_id
1 'polypeptide(L)'
;MLGRIYGYVAIGIAILAPISILLPVTSPAIAQANVLPAAVEKSIKRDIVRQFQVPSASLKVQSFSQQAWPDGCLGLAKTDEICTQATVNGWRVEATDGSQSYIYRTDNTGKNLRTETLPQAVLPLPVARKLRQFANRELGIANAKLRVTAIAPRTFDGCLGIVTPNRACTKIAIPGWQTVLADERRSWVYHLDRNASRIVQNTAASNAVAPVAISFVSTDAALDPNILFTSSTSGDITGRTTVATLATDGKVTRLITAPNIRSRPILLRTLTPTQLDRFKTLLVRRGFANLNGLSYLTSASVADVPTVTLQGIGSSTSYTSIEKQRVPKSLQSIATAWAEIAK
;
A
#
# COMPACT_ATOMS: atom_id res chain seq x y z
N MET A 1 -66.56 -25.84 55.31
CA MET A 1 -67.23 -27.15 55.35
C MET A 1 -66.47 -28.11 54.47
N LEU A 2 -66.00 -29.20 55.06
CA LEU A 2 -65.31 -30.31 54.39
C LEU A 2 -66.28 -31.05 53.46
N GLY A 3 -65.84 -31.39 52.24
CA GLY A 3 -66.59 -32.16 51.26
C GLY A 3 -65.69 -33.20 50.58
N ARG A 4 -66.11 -34.46 50.69
CA ARG A 4 -65.36 -35.71 50.45
C ARG A 4 -64.96 -35.99 49.01
N ILE A 5 -63.97 -36.88 48.94
CA ILE A 5 -63.33 -37.57 47.80
C ILE A 5 -64.29 -38.59 47.16
N TYR A 6 -64.28 -38.73 45.84
CA TYR A 6 -64.49 -39.99 45.12
C TYR A 6 -63.64 -40.01 43.84
N GLY A 7 -62.88 -41.10 43.66
CA GLY A 7 -61.95 -41.27 42.56
C GLY A 7 -62.58 -41.86 41.30
N TYR A 8 -61.92 -41.60 40.18
CA TYR A 8 -62.00 -42.40 38.97
C TYR A 8 -60.58 -42.63 38.45
N VAL A 9 -60.25 -43.90 38.21
CA VAL A 9 -58.99 -44.36 37.63
C VAL A 9 -59.06 -44.13 36.12
N ALA A 10 -58.20 -43.26 35.61
CA ALA A 10 -58.00 -43.08 34.17
C ALA A 10 -56.61 -43.60 33.77
N ILE A 11 -56.61 -44.60 32.89
CA ILE A 11 -55.42 -45.20 32.30
C ILE A 11 -54.83 -44.18 31.31
N GLY A 12 -53.75 -43.51 31.70
CA GLY A 12 -53.00 -42.60 30.85
C GLY A 12 -51.77 -43.30 30.26
N ILE A 13 -51.73 -43.41 28.94
CA ILE A 13 -50.58 -43.88 28.17
C ILE A 13 -49.42 -42.88 28.35
N ALA A 14 -48.31 -43.34 28.93
CA ALA A 14 -47.10 -42.54 29.10
C ALA A 14 -46.38 -42.38 27.74
N ILE A 15 -46.45 -41.18 27.16
CA ILE A 15 -45.53 -40.78 26.08
C ILE A 15 -44.24 -40.31 26.75
N LEU A 16 -43.21 -41.14 26.69
CA LEU A 16 -41.85 -40.78 27.11
C LEU A 16 -41.30 -39.72 26.15
N ALA A 17 -41.30 -38.46 26.58
CA ALA A 17 -40.47 -37.42 25.96
C ALA A 17 -38.99 -37.72 26.27
N PRO A 18 -38.09 -37.72 25.28
CA PRO A 18 -36.68 -37.99 25.53
C PRO A 18 -36.07 -36.86 26.36
N ILE A 19 -35.58 -37.22 27.54
CA ILE A 19 -34.74 -36.40 28.40
C ILE A 19 -33.48 -36.05 27.60
N SER A 20 -33.36 -34.80 27.17
CA SER A 20 -32.13 -34.29 26.56
C SER A 20 -31.11 -34.04 27.66
N ILE A 21 -30.19 -35.00 27.83
CA ILE A 21 -29.02 -34.84 28.69
C ILE A 21 -28.09 -33.83 28.01
N LEU A 22 -28.05 -32.60 28.54
CA LEU A 22 -27.01 -31.63 28.20
C LEU A 22 -25.68 -32.13 28.79
N LEU A 23 -24.92 -32.87 28.00
CA LEU A 23 -23.51 -33.10 28.29
C LEU A 23 -22.78 -31.76 28.14
N PRO A 24 -21.95 -31.33 29.11
CA PRO A 24 -21.03 -30.23 28.88
C PRO A 24 -20.11 -30.65 27.74
N VAL A 25 -20.25 -29.99 26.59
CA VAL A 25 -19.30 -30.12 25.48
C VAL A 25 -17.99 -29.55 25.99
N THR A 26 -17.14 -30.45 26.50
CA THR A 26 -15.72 -30.18 26.69
C THR A 26 -15.18 -29.88 25.30
N SER A 27 -14.98 -28.59 25.02
CA SER A 27 -14.20 -28.18 23.85
C SER A 27 -12.85 -28.87 23.95
N PRO A 28 -12.43 -29.68 22.96
CA PRO A 28 -11.05 -30.12 22.93
C PRO A 28 -10.19 -28.89 22.64
N ALA A 29 -9.52 -28.41 23.68
CA ALA A 29 -8.44 -27.47 23.58
C ALA A 29 -7.32 -28.07 22.70
N ILE A 30 -6.96 -27.29 21.67
CA ILE A 30 -5.66 -27.17 20.99
C ILE A 30 -4.56 -28.13 21.49
N ALA A 31 -4.16 -29.08 20.64
CA ALA A 31 -2.75 -29.44 20.44
C ALA A 31 -2.58 -30.41 19.26
N GLN A 32 -2.05 -29.89 18.14
CA GLN A 32 -1.07 -30.49 17.20
C GLN A 32 -1.43 -30.29 15.73
N ALA A 33 -0.70 -29.35 15.11
CA ALA A 33 0.13 -29.71 13.97
C ALA A 33 1.35 -28.76 13.94
N ASN A 34 2.38 -29.06 14.75
CA ASN A 34 3.67 -28.36 14.70
C ASN A 34 4.50 -28.71 13.45
N VAL A 35 3.92 -29.43 12.49
CA VAL A 35 4.59 -29.94 11.30
C VAL A 35 3.71 -29.67 10.09
N LEU A 36 4.26 -28.99 9.09
CA LEU A 36 3.61 -28.77 7.81
C LEU A 36 3.51 -30.12 7.05
N PRO A 37 2.33 -30.54 6.56
CA PRO A 37 2.22 -31.77 5.79
C PRO A 37 3.08 -31.73 4.52
N ALA A 38 3.82 -32.80 4.26
CA ALA A 38 4.72 -32.88 3.10
C ALA A 38 4.01 -32.68 1.75
N ALA A 39 2.73 -33.09 1.66
CA ALA A 39 1.90 -32.86 0.48
C ALA A 39 1.68 -31.35 0.23
N VAL A 40 1.41 -30.57 1.28
CA VAL A 40 1.24 -29.13 1.22
C VAL A 40 2.53 -28.45 0.77
N GLU A 41 3.66 -28.76 1.42
CA GLU A 41 4.97 -28.22 1.03
C GLU A 41 5.31 -28.52 -0.43
N LYS A 42 5.11 -29.77 -0.87
CA LYS A 42 5.39 -30.20 -2.24
C LYS A 42 4.53 -29.47 -3.26
N SER A 43 3.25 -29.24 -2.97
CA SER A 43 2.36 -28.51 -3.86
C SER A 43 2.77 -27.03 -3.99
N ILE A 44 3.11 -26.37 -2.88
CA ILE A 44 3.58 -24.99 -2.87
C ILE A 44 4.88 -24.85 -3.67
N LYS A 45 5.90 -25.67 -3.38
CA LYS A 45 7.18 -25.62 -4.10
C LYS A 45 7.01 -25.83 -5.59
N ARG A 46 6.17 -26.79 -5.99
CA ARG A 46 5.88 -27.05 -7.41
C ARG A 46 5.22 -25.85 -8.09
N ASP A 47 4.31 -25.20 -7.38
CA ASP A 47 3.63 -24.03 -7.92
C ASP A 47 4.59 -22.85 -8.11
N ILE A 48 5.48 -22.61 -7.13
CA ILE A 48 6.52 -21.58 -7.22
C ILE A 48 7.46 -21.83 -8.41
N VAL A 49 7.95 -23.06 -8.57
CA VAL A 49 8.80 -23.45 -9.71
C VAL A 49 8.08 -23.17 -11.03
N ARG A 50 6.80 -23.51 -11.13
CA ARG A 50 6.00 -23.33 -12.35
C ARG A 50 5.76 -21.86 -12.68
N GLN A 51 5.38 -21.05 -11.68
CA GLN A 51 4.94 -19.67 -11.88
C GLN A 51 6.11 -18.69 -12.00
N PHE A 52 7.17 -18.91 -11.22
CA PHE A 52 8.29 -17.97 -11.09
C PHE A 52 9.59 -18.50 -11.70
N GLN A 53 9.59 -19.72 -12.26
CA GLN A 53 10.76 -20.34 -12.91
C GLN A 53 11.98 -20.45 -11.99
N VAL A 54 11.75 -20.66 -10.70
CA VAL A 54 12.79 -20.79 -9.66
C VAL A 54 13.25 -22.25 -9.57
N PRO A 55 14.56 -22.54 -9.39
CA PRO A 55 15.04 -23.90 -9.16
C PRO A 55 14.43 -24.52 -7.88
N SER A 56 13.93 -25.75 -7.96
CA SER A 56 13.32 -26.42 -6.80
C SER A 56 14.29 -26.57 -5.62
N ALA A 57 15.58 -26.76 -5.90
CA ALA A 57 16.64 -26.93 -4.90
C ALA A 57 16.92 -25.67 -4.07
N SER A 58 16.57 -24.47 -4.56
CA SER A 58 16.76 -23.23 -3.79
C SER A 58 15.60 -22.95 -2.82
N LEU A 59 14.46 -23.64 -2.95
CA LEU A 59 13.25 -23.36 -2.17
C LEU A 59 13.28 -23.98 -0.77
N LYS A 60 13.06 -23.15 0.24
CA LYS A 60 12.95 -23.51 1.66
C LYS A 60 11.65 -22.97 2.25
N VAL A 61 11.02 -23.73 3.14
CA VAL A 61 9.91 -23.21 3.95
C VAL A 61 10.50 -22.46 5.14
N GLN A 62 10.13 -21.19 5.29
CA GLN A 62 10.63 -20.31 6.34
C GLN A 62 9.70 -20.31 7.57
N SER A 63 8.39 -20.29 7.33
CA SER A 63 7.38 -20.32 8.41
C SER A 63 6.07 -20.92 7.91
N PHE A 64 5.25 -21.44 8.83
CA PHE A 64 3.89 -21.87 8.53
C PHE A 64 2.99 -21.78 9.77
N SER A 65 1.69 -21.57 9.55
CA SER A 65 0.67 -21.63 10.59
C SER A 65 -0.63 -22.21 10.06
N GLN A 66 -1.33 -22.98 10.88
CA GLN A 66 -2.66 -23.47 10.55
C GLN A 66 -3.67 -22.34 10.74
N GLN A 67 -4.61 -22.19 9.80
CA GLN A 67 -5.59 -21.10 9.75
C GLN A 67 -6.95 -21.62 9.29
N ALA A 68 -8.01 -20.91 9.67
CA ALA A 68 -9.35 -21.09 9.13
C ALA A 68 -9.69 -19.89 8.22
N TRP A 69 -10.03 -20.17 6.97
CA TRP A 69 -10.30 -19.16 5.97
C TRP A 69 -11.79 -18.86 5.85
N PRO A 70 -12.18 -17.62 5.51
CA PRO A 70 -13.59 -17.20 5.52
C PRO A 70 -14.41 -17.78 4.36
N ASP A 71 -13.77 -18.26 3.30
CA ASP A 71 -14.42 -18.70 2.06
C ASP A 71 -13.54 -19.69 1.27
N GLY A 72 -14.11 -20.27 0.21
CA GLY A 72 -13.41 -21.17 -0.73
C GLY A 72 -12.29 -20.51 -1.55
N CYS A 73 -12.20 -19.18 -1.53
CA CYS A 73 -11.09 -18.42 -2.10
C CYS A 73 -10.02 -18.09 -1.05
N LEU A 74 -10.09 -18.69 0.12
CA LEU A 74 -9.13 -18.54 1.19
C LEU A 74 -8.98 -17.08 1.68
N GLY A 75 -10.04 -16.28 1.53
CA GLY A 75 -10.05 -14.83 1.80
C GLY A 75 -9.22 -14.02 0.80
N LEU A 76 -8.97 -14.55 -0.40
CA LEU A 76 -8.21 -13.95 -1.49
C LEU A 76 -8.98 -14.02 -2.81
N ALA A 77 -10.26 -13.65 -2.78
CA ALA A 77 -11.10 -13.54 -3.97
C ALA A 77 -10.51 -12.51 -4.96
N LYS A 78 -10.49 -12.86 -6.25
CA LYS A 78 -10.17 -11.91 -7.33
C LYS A 78 -11.40 -11.06 -7.67
N THR A 79 -11.18 -9.97 -8.41
CA THR A 79 -12.28 -9.17 -8.97
C THR A 79 -13.26 -10.07 -9.72
N ASP A 80 -14.54 -9.95 -9.39
CA ASP A 80 -15.66 -10.71 -9.96
C ASP A 80 -15.62 -12.24 -9.74
N GLU A 81 -14.75 -12.72 -8.83
CA GLU A 81 -14.69 -14.13 -8.48
C GLU A 81 -15.73 -14.50 -7.41
N ILE A 82 -16.58 -15.48 -7.73
CA ILE A 82 -17.56 -16.00 -6.79
C ILE A 82 -16.94 -17.14 -5.98
N CYS A 83 -16.90 -16.97 -4.67
CA CYS A 83 -16.30 -17.90 -3.71
C CYS A 83 -17.40 -18.61 -2.91
N THR A 84 -17.16 -19.86 -2.52
CA THR A 84 -18.07 -20.56 -1.60
C THR A 84 -18.01 -19.91 -0.22
N GLN A 85 -19.13 -19.79 0.48
CA GLN A 85 -19.19 -19.17 1.81
C GLN A 85 -18.89 -20.14 2.97
N ALA A 86 -18.22 -21.26 2.66
CA ALA A 86 -17.85 -22.24 3.67
C ALA A 86 -16.46 -21.93 4.24
N THR A 87 -16.33 -21.97 5.56
CA THR A 87 -15.04 -21.87 6.23
C THR A 87 -14.12 -23.02 5.81
N VAL A 88 -12.92 -22.70 5.34
CA VAL A 88 -11.94 -23.71 4.90
C VAL A 88 -10.77 -23.77 5.88
N ASN A 89 -10.58 -24.90 6.55
CA ASN A 89 -9.38 -25.14 7.35
C ASN A 89 -8.17 -25.42 6.45
N GLY A 90 -7.03 -24.83 6.79
CA GLY A 90 -5.85 -24.98 5.98
C GLY A 90 -4.60 -24.33 6.56
N TRP A 91 -3.68 -23.97 5.68
CA TRP A 91 -2.33 -23.53 6.05
C TRP A 91 -1.99 -22.20 5.39
N ARG A 92 -1.37 -21.32 6.18
CA ARG A 92 -0.60 -20.19 5.69
C ARG A 92 0.87 -20.58 5.72
N VAL A 93 1.55 -20.49 4.58
CA VAL A 93 2.93 -20.96 4.45
C VAL A 93 3.76 -19.89 3.77
N GLU A 94 4.93 -19.59 4.34
CA GLU A 94 5.95 -18.74 3.74
C GLU A 94 7.12 -19.60 3.26
N ALA A 95 7.37 -19.56 1.96
CA ALA A 95 8.52 -20.19 1.33
C ALA A 95 9.48 -19.10 0.80
N THR A 96 10.76 -19.41 0.70
CA THR A 96 11.77 -18.51 0.15
C THR A 96 12.77 -19.26 -0.73
N ASP A 97 13.31 -18.59 -1.73
CA ASP A 97 14.47 -19.06 -2.51
C ASP A 97 15.80 -18.43 -2.07
N GLY A 98 15.78 -17.67 -0.96
CA GLY A 98 16.89 -16.86 -0.47
C GLY A 98 16.95 -15.44 -1.05
N SER A 99 16.17 -15.14 -2.09
CA SER A 99 16.09 -13.82 -2.73
C SER A 99 14.70 -13.18 -2.63
N GLN A 100 13.65 -14.00 -2.57
CA GLN A 100 12.26 -13.58 -2.47
C GLN A 100 11.51 -14.50 -1.51
N SER A 101 10.51 -13.96 -0.80
CA SER A 101 9.52 -14.74 -0.05
C SER A 101 8.22 -14.86 -0.84
N TYR A 102 7.59 -16.03 -0.74
CA TYR A 102 6.34 -16.41 -1.37
C TYR A 102 5.39 -16.86 -0.26
N ILE A 103 4.29 -16.14 -0.09
CA ILE A 103 3.29 -16.50 0.92
C ILE A 103 2.13 -17.16 0.20
N TYR A 104 1.75 -18.34 0.66
CA TYR A 104 0.63 -19.11 0.13
C TYR A 104 -0.39 -19.37 1.23
N ARG A 105 -1.67 -19.29 0.86
CA ARG A 105 -2.78 -19.89 1.59
C ARG A 105 -3.19 -21.14 0.86
N THR A 106 -3.52 -22.18 1.63
CA THR A 106 -4.03 -23.43 1.07
C THR A 106 -5.04 -24.08 1.99
N ASP A 107 -5.83 -25.01 1.46
CA ASP A 107 -6.56 -26.01 2.26
C ASP A 107 -5.60 -26.99 2.97
N ASN A 108 -6.15 -27.83 3.86
CA ASN A 108 -5.39 -28.85 4.60
C ASN A 108 -4.62 -29.87 3.74
N THR A 109 -4.97 -30.00 2.45
CA THR A 109 -4.42 -31.02 1.55
C THR A 109 -3.41 -30.49 0.54
N GLY A 110 -3.30 -29.17 0.38
CA GLY A 110 -2.45 -28.59 -0.66
C GLY A 110 -3.08 -28.65 -2.05
N LYS A 111 -4.41 -28.73 -2.16
CA LYS A 111 -5.11 -28.83 -3.46
C LYS A 111 -5.63 -27.48 -3.95
N ASN A 112 -6.24 -26.69 -3.07
CA ASN A 112 -6.60 -25.31 -3.34
C ASN A 112 -5.49 -24.40 -2.82
N LEU A 113 -4.68 -23.83 -3.71
CA LEU A 113 -3.56 -22.93 -3.38
C LEU A 113 -3.81 -21.55 -3.93
N ARG A 114 -3.53 -20.52 -3.12
CA ARG A 114 -3.56 -19.12 -3.54
C ARG A 114 -2.37 -18.37 -2.98
N THR A 115 -1.73 -17.56 -3.82
CA THR A 115 -0.66 -16.68 -3.39
C THR A 115 -1.25 -15.52 -2.60
N GLU A 116 -0.88 -15.43 -1.32
CA GLU A 116 -1.13 -14.27 -0.51
C GLU A 116 -0.11 -13.19 -0.88
N THR A 117 -0.58 -12.17 -1.59
CA THR A 117 0.25 -11.00 -1.85
C THR A 117 0.23 -10.14 -0.59
N LEU A 118 1.20 -10.32 0.32
CA LEU A 118 1.51 -9.29 1.32
C LEU A 118 2.41 -8.21 0.69
N PRO A 119 2.14 -6.92 0.90
CA PRO A 119 2.74 -5.84 0.12
C PRO A 119 4.12 -5.49 0.66
N GLN A 120 5.16 -6.22 0.24
CA GLN A 120 6.50 -5.67 0.07
C GLN A 120 7.16 -6.45 -1.07
N ALA A 121 7.09 -5.89 -2.28
CA ALA A 121 7.93 -6.37 -3.37
C ALA A 121 9.38 -6.39 -2.87
N VAL A 122 10.08 -7.52 -2.99
CA VAL A 122 11.51 -7.61 -2.65
C VAL A 122 12.30 -7.49 -3.94
N LEU A 123 13.31 -6.63 -3.94
CA LEU A 123 14.12 -6.39 -5.12
C LEU A 123 15.11 -7.57 -5.26
N PRO A 124 15.11 -8.32 -6.38
CA PRO A 124 15.98 -9.48 -6.51
C PRO A 124 17.44 -9.14 -6.23
N LEU A 125 18.15 -9.99 -5.48
CA LEU A 125 19.49 -9.68 -4.98
C LEU A 125 20.49 -9.21 -6.09
N PRO A 126 20.53 -9.82 -7.29
CA PRO A 126 21.38 -9.34 -8.39
C PRO A 126 21.03 -7.91 -8.83
N VAL A 127 19.73 -7.58 -8.85
CA VAL A 127 19.19 -6.26 -9.21
C VAL A 127 19.55 -5.24 -8.13
N ALA A 128 19.33 -5.58 -6.85
CA ALA A 128 19.70 -4.73 -5.72
C ALA A 128 21.21 -4.44 -5.65
N ARG A 129 22.05 -5.42 -5.99
CA ARG A 129 23.51 -5.24 -6.07
C ARG A 129 23.89 -4.28 -7.20
N LYS A 130 23.33 -4.43 -8.40
CA LYS A 130 23.57 -3.50 -9.52
C LYS A 130 23.12 -2.08 -9.17
N LEU A 131 21.96 -1.94 -8.54
CA LEU A 131 21.45 -0.65 -8.09
C LEU A 131 22.41 0.02 -7.08
N ARG A 132 22.87 -0.71 -6.05
CA ARG A 132 23.83 -0.16 -5.08
C ARG A 132 25.14 0.25 -5.74
N GLN A 133 25.67 -0.58 -6.66
CA GLN A 133 26.88 -0.24 -7.42
C GLN A 133 26.69 1.01 -8.28
N PHE A 134 25.54 1.16 -8.95
CA PHE A 134 25.19 2.35 -9.71
C PHE A 134 25.15 3.59 -8.80
N ALA A 135 24.40 3.51 -7.70
CA ALA A 135 24.28 4.60 -6.74
C ALA A 135 25.61 4.94 -6.05
N ASN A 136 26.48 3.96 -5.79
CA ASN A 136 27.83 4.20 -5.26
C ASN A 136 28.67 5.06 -6.22
N ARG A 137 28.61 4.77 -7.53
CA ARG A 137 29.32 5.57 -8.55
C ARG A 137 28.75 6.98 -8.68
N GLU A 138 27.43 7.12 -8.57
CA GLU A 138 26.73 8.40 -8.69
C GLU A 138 26.87 9.29 -7.45
N LEU A 139 26.78 8.70 -6.25
CA LEU A 139 26.68 9.43 -4.98
C LEU A 139 27.96 9.38 -4.14
N GLY A 140 28.92 8.52 -4.46
CA GLY A 140 30.12 8.29 -3.66
C GLY A 140 29.87 7.56 -2.32
N ILE A 141 28.68 6.97 -2.13
CA ILE A 141 28.30 6.30 -0.89
C ILE A 141 28.65 4.81 -0.97
N ALA A 142 29.38 4.28 0.01
CA ALA A 142 29.75 2.87 0.04
C ALA A 142 28.52 1.95 -0.05
N ASN A 143 28.61 0.90 -0.87
CA ASN A 143 27.52 -0.05 -1.09
C ASN A 143 26.89 -0.59 0.21
N ALA A 144 27.70 -0.84 1.24
CA ALA A 144 27.24 -1.38 2.52
C ALA A 144 26.34 -0.41 3.31
N LYS A 145 26.42 0.90 3.04
CA LYS A 145 25.60 1.94 3.67
C LYS A 145 24.26 2.16 2.96
N LEU A 146 24.11 1.64 1.74
CA LEU A 146 22.92 1.83 0.92
C LEU A 146 21.94 0.67 1.13
N ARG A 147 20.74 1.00 1.62
CA ARG A 147 19.67 0.04 1.91
C ARG A 147 18.46 0.34 1.02
N VAL A 148 17.85 -0.71 0.49
CA VAL A 148 16.56 -0.57 -0.18
C VAL A 148 15.47 -0.51 0.90
N THR A 149 14.71 0.58 0.95
CA THR A 149 13.74 0.85 2.02
C THR A 149 12.29 0.82 1.54
N ALA A 150 12.04 0.97 0.24
CA ALA A 150 10.73 0.77 -0.36
C ALA A 150 10.87 0.30 -1.81
N ILE A 151 9.92 -0.51 -2.29
CA ILE A 151 9.89 -1.03 -3.65
C ILE A 151 8.44 -1.11 -4.14
N ALA A 152 8.20 -0.74 -5.39
CA ALA A 152 6.95 -0.93 -6.10
C ALA A 152 7.22 -1.44 -7.53
N PRO A 153 6.56 -2.53 -7.97
CA PRO A 153 6.58 -2.92 -9.37
C PRO A 153 5.89 -1.85 -10.22
N ARG A 154 6.47 -1.49 -11.36
CA ARG A 154 5.95 -0.49 -12.29
C ARG A 154 6.15 -0.93 -13.74
N THR A 155 5.33 -0.37 -14.62
CA THR A 155 5.54 -0.42 -16.06
C THR A 155 5.82 1.00 -16.54
N PHE A 156 6.92 1.17 -17.27
CA PHE A 156 7.41 2.47 -17.69
C PHE A 156 7.42 2.64 -19.21
N ASP A 157 7.47 3.88 -19.65
CA ASP A 157 7.74 4.27 -21.03
C ASP A 157 9.25 4.22 -21.38
N GLY A 158 9.61 4.72 -22.56
CA GLY A 158 10.99 4.81 -23.01
C GLY A 158 11.92 5.64 -22.13
N CYS A 159 11.39 6.48 -21.25
CA CYS A 159 12.13 7.31 -20.31
C CYS A 159 12.17 6.72 -18.90
N LEU A 160 11.77 5.45 -18.73
CA LEU A 160 11.61 4.80 -17.44
C LEU A 160 10.68 5.61 -16.51
N GLY A 161 9.67 6.29 -17.05
CA GLY A 161 8.70 7.08 -16.27
C GLY A 161 9.26 8.37 -15.68
N ILE A 162 10.43 8.84 -16.13
CA ILE A 162 10.96 10.16 -15.78
C ILE A 162 10.48 11.20 -16.79
N VAL A 163 9.63 12.10 -16.33
CA VAL A 163 9.13 13.22 -17.12
C VAL A 163 10.16 14.33 -17.12
N THR A 164 10.67 14.66 -18.30
CA THR A 164 11.53 15.83 -18.52
C THR A 164 10.81 16.80 -19.46
N PRO A 165 10.76 18.11 -19.16
CA PRO A 165 10.12 19.08 -20.06
C PRO A 165 10.67 18.98 -21.48
N ASN A 166 9.78 19.02 -22.47
CA ASN A 166 10.09 18.99 -23.91
C ASN A 166 10.84 17.72 -24.39
N ARG A 167 10.92 16.67 -23.57
CA ARG A 167 11.50 15.38 -23.97
C ARG A 167 10.39 14.41 -24.37
N ALA A 168 10.43 13.95 -25.61
CA ALA A 168 9.58 12.85 -26.04
C ALA A 168 10.11 11.50 -25.50
N CYS A 169 9.19 10.64 -25.09
CA CYS A 169 9.47 9.29 -24.61
C CYS A 169 8.71 8.29 -25.49
N THR A 170 9.36 7.19 -25.85
CA THR A 170 8.70 6.16 -26.69
C THR A 170 7.57 5.50 -25.90
N LYS A 171 6.43 5.27 -26.56
CA LYS A 171 5.26 4.57 -25.99
C LYS A 171 5.48 3.05 -25.97
N ILE A 172 6.42 2.60 -25.15
CA ILE A 172 6.73 1.18 -24.90
C ILE A 172 6.35 0.80 -23.48
N ALA A 173 6.02 -0.46 -23.22
CA ALA A 173 5.75 -0.97 -21.88
C ALA A 173 6.98 -1.71 -21.34
N ILE A 174 7.82 -1.01 -20.58
CA ILE A 174 9.02 -1.57 -19.94
C ILE A 174 8.67 -1.95 -18.50
N PRO A 175 8.47 -3.24 -18.18
CA PRO A 175 8.27 -3.66 -16.80
C PRO A 175 9.55 -3.47 -15.99
N GLY A 176 9.39 -3.11 -14.72
CA GLY A 176 10.51 -2.79 -13.86
C GLY A 176 10.09 -2.44 -12.43
N TRP A 177 10.96 -1.70 -11.76
CA TRP A 177 10.83 -1.34 -10.35
C TRP A 177 11.00 0.16 -10.17
N GLN A 178 10.15 0.73 -9.33
CA GLN A 178 10.38 2.00 -8.67
C GLN A 178 10.81 1.68 -7.24
N THR A 179 11.95 2.19 -6.79
CA THR A 179 12.52 1.80 -5.50
C THR A 179 13.19 2.98 -4.80
N VAL A 180 13.19 2.93 -3.47
CA VAL A 180 13.87 3.89 -2.61
C VAL A 180 15.14 3.25 -2.08
N LEU A 181 16.27 3.91 -2.34
CA LEU A 181 17.56 3.61 -1.73
C LEU A 181 17.83 4.66 -0.66
N ALA A 182 18.26 4.27 0.52
CA ALA A 182 18.57 5.18 1.61
C ALA A 182 19.90 4.84 2.28
N ASP A 183 20.57 5.86 2.80
CA ASP A 183 21.60 5.71 3.82
C ASP A 183 21.06 6.21 5.17
N GLU A 184 21.95 6.44 6.14
CA GLU A 184 21.57 6.96 7.47
C GLU A 184 21.03 8.39 7.44
N ARG A 185 21.28 9.16 6.38
CA ARG A 185 20.99 10.59 6.31
C ARG A 185 19.94 10.94 5.26
N ARG A 186 19.90 10.24 4.14
CA ARG A 186 19.14 10.62 2.96
C ARG A 186 18.54 9.42 2.22
N SER A 187 17.50 9.71 1.45
CA SER A 187 16.81 8.76 0.57
C SER A 187 16.75 9.26 -0.87
N TRP A 188 16.85 8.34 -1.83
CA TRP A 188 16.82 8.56 -3.28
C TRP A 188 15.85 7.60 -3.95
N VAL A 189 15.10 8.09 -4.93
CA VAL A 189 14.14 7.30 -5.71
C VAL A 189 14.77 6.91 -7.04
N TYR A 190 14.75 5.63 -7.36
CA TYR A 190 15.29 5.06 -8.59
C TYR A 190 14.21 4.31 -9.36
N HIS A 191 14.25 4.42 -10.69
CA HIS A 191 13.44 3.63 -11.61
C HIS A 191 14.39 2.74 -12.41
N LEU A 192 14.05 1.46 -12.55
CA LEU A 192 14.89 0.49 -13.25
C LEU A 192 14.05 -0.55 -13.97
N ASP A 193 14.57 -1.12 -15.05
CA ASP A 193 13.95 -2.29 -15.69
C ASP A 193 14.12 -3.57 -14.84
N ARG A 194 13.47 -4.67 -15.25
CA ARG A 194 13.43 -5.93 -14.48
C ARG A 194 14.82 -6.43 -14.01
N ASN A 195 15.86 -6.22 -14.81
CA ASN A 195 17.20 -6.78 -14.58
C ASN A 195 18.27 -5.72 -14.24
N ALA A 196 17.85 -4.46 -14.00
CA ALA A 196 18.72 -3.30 -13.79
C ALA A 196 19.77 -3.14 -14.89
N SER A 197 19.40 -3.35 -16.16
CA SER A 197 20.22 -2.97 -17.32
C SER A 197 20.06 -1.47 -17.61
N ARG A 198 18.89 -0.93 -17.28
CA ARG A 198 18.62 0.51 -17.31
C ARG A 198 18.23 0.96 -15.91
N ILE A 199 18.93 1.96 -15.39
CA ILE A 199 18.72 2.55 -14.07
C ILE A 199 18.71 4.07 -14.26
N VAL A 200 17.71 4.75 -13.70
CA VAL A 200 17.65 6.21 -13.67
C VAL A 200 17.24 6.70 -12.28
N GLN A 201 17.89 7.74 -11.79
CA GLN A 201 17.47 8.42 -10.57
C GLN A 201 16.32 9.40 -10.88
N ASN A 202 15.27 9.34 -10.09
CA ASN A 202 14.25 10.38 -10.05
C ASN A 202 14.73 11.52 -9.14
N THR A 203 15.46 12.46 -9.71
CA THR A 203 16.10 13.56 -8.97
C THR A 203 15.10 14.50 -8.30
N ALA A 204 13.92 14.72 -8.90
CA ALA A 204 12.86 15.55 -8.32
C ALA A 204 12.32 14.96 -7.00
N ALA A 205 12.27 13.64 -6.91
CA ALA A 205 11.80 12.89 -5.75
C ALA A 205 12.88 12.51 -4.74
N SER A 206 14.15 12.80 -5.05
CA SER A 206 15.29 12.32 -4.27
C SER A 206 15.83 13.37 -3.27
N ASN A 207 16.75 12.94 -2.41
CA ASN A 207 17.37 13.74 -1.35
C ASN A 207 16.41 14.15 -0.23
N ALA A 208 15.41 13.31 0.08
CA ALA A 208 14.72 13.44 1.37
C ALA A 208 15.71 13.16 2.51
N VAL A 209 15.65 13.92 3.59
CA VAL A 209 16.57 13.85 4.74
C VAL A 209 15.88 13.14 5.89
N ALA A 210 16.60 12.23 6.57
CA ALA A 210 16.10 11.55 7.75
C ALA A 210 15.58 12.56 8.82
N PRO A 211 14.48 12.25 9.53
CA PRO A 211 13.78 10.97 9.59
C PRO A 211 12.65 10.79 8.55
N VAL A 212 12.58 11.63 7.51
CA VAL A 212 11.56 11.48 6.45
C VAL A 212 11.83 10.20 5.66
N ALA A 213 10.86 9.29 5.69
CA ALA A 213 10.83 8.08 4.88
C ALA A 213 10.01 8.31 3.61
N ILE A 214 10.49 7.77 2.49
CA ILE A 214 9.75 7.77 1.23
C ILE A 214 9.01 6.44 1.10
N SER A 215 7.71 6.49 0.85
CA SER A 215 6.87 5.33 0.57
C SER A 215 6.05 5.54 -0.70
N PHE A 216 5.51 4.45 -1.24
CA PHE A 216 4.64 4.45 -2.41
C PHE A 216 3.17 4.36 -1.98
N VAL A 217 2.32 5.17 -2.59
CA VAL A 217 0.88 5.18 -2.34
C VAL A 217 0.15 5.01 -3.66
N SER A 218 -0.94 4.23 -3.66
CA SER A 218 -1.84 4.18 -4.82
C SER A 218 -2.47 5.55 -5.04
N THR A 219 -2.51 5.97 -6.31
CA THR A 219 -3.08 7.26 -6.71
C THR A 219 -4.30 7.01 -7.56
N ASP A 220 -5.49 6.97 -6.94
CA ASP A 220 -6.74 6.64 -7.64
C ASP A 220 -7.67 7.84 -7.84
N ALA A 221 -7.21 9.06 -7.57
CA ALA A 221 -8.02 10.25 -7.79
C ALA A 221 -7.58 10.97 -9.07
N ALA A 222 -8.37 10.84 -10.14
CA ALA A 222 -8.39 11.84 -11.19
C ALA A 222 -9.07 13.10 -10.62
N LEU A 223 -8.47 14.27 -10.83
CA LEU A 223 -9.13 15.54 -10.49
C LEU A 223 -10.24 15.83 -11.51
N ASP A 224 -11.24 16.59 -11.07
CA ASP A 224 -12.20 17.23 -11.98
C ASP A 224 -11.42 18.04 -13.05
N PRO A 225 -11.80 17.97 -14.35
CA PRO A 225 -11.12 18.70 -15.43
C PRO A 225 -11.00 20.22 -15.22
N ASN A 226 -11.90 20.81 -14.42
CA ASN A 226 -11.89 22.24 -14.09
C ASN A 226 -10.96 22.57 -12.92
N ILE A 227 -10.31 21.58 -12.31
CA ILE A 227 -9.39 21.75 -11.21
C ILE A 227 -7.96 21.56 -11.70
N LEU A 228 -7.14 22.59 -11.50
CA LEU A 228 -5.72 22.58 -11.87
C LEU A 228 -4.85 21.99 -10.77
N PHE A 229 -5.14 22.34 -9.51
CA PHE A 229 -4.36 21.92 -8.36
C PHE A 229 -5.19 21.94 -7.08
N THR A 230 -4.93 20.99 -6.18
CA THR A 230 -5.50 20.97 -4.84
C THR A 230 -4.43 20.70 -3.80
N SER A 231 -4.68 21.17 -2.59
CA SER A 231 -4.05 20.64 -1.39
C SER A 231 -5.10 20.24 -0.39
N SER A 232 -4.95 19.07 0.22
CA SER A 232 -5.69 18.68 1.42
C SER A 232 -4.72 18.52 2.59
N THR A 233 -5.07 19.14 3.71
CA THR A 233 -4.38 18.95 4.98
C THR A 233 -5.31 18.17 5.91
N SER A 234 -4.83 17.05 6.45
CA SER A 234 -5.58 16.18 7.37
C SER A 234 -4.68 15.60 8.46
N GLY A 235 -5.26 15.16 9.58
CA GLY A 235 -4.52 14.53 10.67
C GLY A 235 -4.06 15.50 11.77
N ASP A 236 -4.79 16.61 11.97
CA ASP A 236 -4.66 17.42 13.18
C ASP A 236 -5.56 16.88 14.30
N ILE A 237 -5.25 17.26 15.55
CA ILE A 237 -6.00 16.86 16.75
C ILE A 237 -7.47 17.28 16.74
N THR A 238 -7.83 18.24 15.88
CA THR A 238 -9.19 18.77 15.78
C THR A 238 -10.06 17.96 14.83
N GLY A 239 -9.49 16.96 14.13
CA GLY A 239 -10.16 16.23 13.07
C GLY A 239 -10.51 17.12 11.88
N ARG A 240 -9.88 18.30 11.78
CA ARG A 240 -10.16 19.28 10.74
C ARG A 240 -9.40 18.90 9.49
N THR A 241 -10.10 18.91 8.38
CA THR A 241 -9.53 18.83 7.05
C THR A 241 -9.73 20.16 6.35
N THR A 242 -8.65 20.69 5.79
CA THR A 242 -8.69 21.91 4.99
C THR A 242 -8.30 21.56 3.57
N VAL A 243 -9.18 21.84 2.63
CA VAL A 243 -8.94 21.65 1.20
C VAL A 243 -8.89 23.02 0.53
N ALA A 244 -7.78 23.31 -0.14
CA ALA A 244 -7.64 24.48 -1.00
C ALA A 244 -7.58 24.02 -2.46
N THR A 245 -8.32 24.68 -3.33
CA THR A 245 -8.50 24.30 -4.73
C THR A 245 -8.21 25.50 -5.63
N LEU A 246 -7.35 25.30 -6.62
CA LEU A 246 -7.12 26.23 -7.72
C LEU A 246 -7.79 25.66 -8.98
N ALA A 247 -8.82 26.36 -9.44
CA ALA A 247 -9.53 26.04 -10.68
C ALA A 247 -8.76 26.52 -11.92
N THR A 248 -9.12 25.98 -13.09
CA THR A 248 -8.52 26.35 -14.39
C THR A 248 -8.81 27.80 -14.79
N ASP A 249 -9.88 28.40 -14.25
CA ASP A 249 -10.23 29.82 -14.40
C ASP A 249 -9.45 30.74 -13.43
N GLY A 250 -8.54 30.20 -12.62
CA GLY A 250 -7.70 30.95 -11.70
C GLY A 250 -8.33 31.21 -10.33
N LYS A 251 -9.58 30.81 -10.08
CA LYS A 251 -10.20 30.95 -8.75
C LYS A 251 -9.53 30.02 -7.74
N VAL A 252 -9.18 30.57 -6.59
CA VAL A 252 -8.66 29.83 -5.44
C VAL A 252 -9.75 29.79 -4.37
N THR A 253 -10.21 28.59 -4.02
CA THR A 253 -11.24 28.40 -2.99
C THR A 253 -10.71 27.56 -1.83
N ARG A 254 -11.32 27.71 -0.66
CA ARG A 254 -11.03 26.91 0.53
C ARG A 254 -12.29 26.32 1.13
N LEU A 255 -12.22 25.03 1.44
CA LEU A 255 -13.26 24.24 2.10
C LEU A 255 -12.69 23.68 3.40
N ILE A 256 -13.44 23.80 4.49
CA ILE A 256 -13.07 23.25 5.80
C ILE A 256 -14.13 22.24 6.21
N THR A 257 -13.68 21.03 6.57
CA THR A 257 -14.54 19.99 7.16
C THR A 257 -13.98 19.60 8.53
N ALA A 258 -14.82 19.51 9.55
CA ALA A 258 -14.46 19.05 10.89
C ALA A 258 -15.65 18.23 11.47
N PRO A 259 -15.50 17.54 12.61
CA PRO A 259 -16.62 16.86 13.26
C PRO A 259 -17.76 17.87 13.50
N ASN A 260 -18.86 17.73 12.75
CA ASN A 260 -20.04 18.61 12.73
C ASN A 260 -19.93 19.94 11.95
N ILE A 261 -18.85 20.20 11.21
CA ILE A 261 -18.71 21.39 10.38
C ILE A 261 -18.39 20.98 8.95
N ARG A 262 -19.19 21.45 7.99
CA ARG A 262 -18.83 21.44 6.57
C ARG A 262 -19.08 22.82 6.02
N SER A 263 -18.01 23.60 5.84
CA SER A 263 -18.14 24.94 5.28
C SER A 263 -18.63 24.86 3.84
N ARG A 264 -19.16 25.97 3.31
CA ARG A 264 -19.22 26.13 1.85
C ARG A 264 -17.81 26.48 1.34
N PRO A 265 -17.47 26.20 0.07
CA PRO A 265 -16.24 26.70 -0.53
C PRO A 265 -16.22 28.23 -0.47
N ILE A 266 -15.18 28.81 0.13
CA ILE A 266 -14.99 30.26 0.22
C ILE A 266 -13.97 30.66 -0.84
N LEU A 267 -14.30 31.64 -1.67
CA LEU A 267 -13.35 32.25 -2.61
C LEU A 267 -12.31 33.04 -1.81
N LEU A 268 -11.03 32.66 -1.91
CA LEU A 268 -9.92 33.38 -1.29
C LEU A 268 -9.42 34.51 -2.19
N ARG A 269 -9.25 34.20 -3.49
CA ARG A 269 -8.77 35.13 -4.52
C ARG A 269 -8.95 34.54 -5.91
N THR A 270 -8.67 35.36 -6.92
CA THR A 270 -8.57 34.94 -8.32
C THR A 270 -7.19 35.32 -8.84
N LEU A 271 -6.45 34.33 -9.34
CA LEU A 271 -5.15 34.56 -9.97
C LEU A 271 -5.32 35.16 -11.36
N THR A 272 -4.43 36.09 -11.72
CA THR A 272 -4.34 36.58 -13.10
C THR A 272 -3.83 35.46 -14.03
N PRO A 273 -4.08 35.55 -15.35
CA PRO A 273 -3.53 34.58 -16.30
C PRO A 273 -2.01 34.41 -16.18
N THR A 274 -1.27 35.50 -15.94
CA THR A 274 0.18 35.47 -15.72
C THR A 274 0.57 34.76 -14.42
N GLN A 275 -0.17 34.95 -13.32
CA GLN A 275 0.08 34.23 -12.07
C GLN A 275 -0.22 32.74 -12.22
N LEU A 276 -1.30 32.40 -12.92
CA LEU A 276 -1.68 31.02 -13.21
C LEU A 276 -0.61 30.32 -14.05
N ASP A 277 -0.13 30.97 -15.11
CA ASP A 277 0.92 30.43 -15.98
C ASP A 277 2.27 30.26 -15.24
N ARG A 278 2.64 31.22 -14.39
CA ARG A 278 3.82 31.10 -13.51
C ARG A 278 3.74 29.87 -12.63
N PHE A 279 2.56 29.58 -12.05
CA PHE A 279 2.38 28.40 -11.22
C PHE A 279 2.43 27.09 -12.04
N LYS A 280 1.76 27.04 -13.21
CA LYS A 280 1.88 25.89 -14.14
C LYS A 280 3.33 25.61 -14.53
N THR A 281 4.05 26.66 -14.90
CA THR A 281 5.47 26.58 -15.27
C THR A 281 6.33 26.10 -14.09
N LEU A 282 6.02 26.53 -12.86
CA LEU A 282 6.72 26.03 -11.67
C LEU A 282 6.50 24.52 -11.49
N LEU A 283 5.27 24.02 -11.62
CA LEU A 283 4.97 22.59 -11.50
C LEU A 283 5.76 21.76 -12.51
N VAL A 284 5.84 22.23 -13.77
CA VAL A 284 6.62 21.58 -14.83
C VAL A 284 8.12 21.63 -14.53
N ARG A 285 8.67 22.82 -14.24
CA ARG A 285 10.10 23.02 -13.99
C ARG A 285 10.62 22.28 -12.76
N ARG A 286 9.77 22.14 -11.74
CA ARG A 286 10.11 21.36 -10.54
C ARG A 286 9.82 19.87 -10.70
N GLY A 287 9.20 19.45 -11.79
CA GLY A 287 8.94 18.03 -12.05
C GLY A 287 7.89 17.44 -11.12
N PHE A 288 6.78 18.14 -10.88
CA PHE A 288 5.68 17.64 -10.05
C PHE A 288 5.17 16.27 -10.52
N ALA A 289 5.17 16.03 -11.84
CA ALA A 289 4.84 14.74 -12.45
C ALA A 289 5.72 13.59 -11.94
N ASN A 290 6.98 13.87 -11.61
CA ASN A 290 7.92 12.88 -11.07
C ASN A 290 7.70 12.60 -9.58
N LEU A 291 6.81 13.34 -8.90
CA LEU A 291 6.44 13.07 -7.51
C LEU A 291 5.22 12.15 -7.38
N ASN A 292 4.63 11.74 -8.51
CA ASN A 292 3.39 11.00 -8.52
C ASN A 292 3.47 9.67 -7.74
N GLY A 293 2.55 9.46 -6.81
CA GLY A 293 2.44 8.27 -5.97
C GLY A 293 3.52 8.13 -4.92
N LEU A 294 4.22 9.21 -4.58
CA LEU A 294 5.22 9.26 -3.53
C LEU A 294 4.69 9.97 -2.28
N SER A 295 5.00 9.40 -1.12
CA SER A 295 4.70 9.97 0.18
C SER A 295 5.96 10.11 1.02
N TYR A 296 6.08 11.26 1.69
CA TYR A 296 7.25 11.69 2.46
C TYR A 296 6.86 11.90 3.91
N LEU A 297 6.79 10.82 4.68
CA LEU A 297 6.27 10.82 6.04
C LEU A 297 7.36 10.39 7.03
N THR A 298 7.25 10.85 8.27
CA THR A 298 8.09 10.40 9.36
C THR A 298 7.39 9.29 10.14
N SER A 299 8.13 8.26 10.55
CA SER A 299 7.64 7.23 11.47
C SER A 299 7.39 7.75 12.89
N ALA A 300 7.83 8.98 13.20
CA ALA A 300 7.46 9.69 14.42
C ALA A 300 5.96 10.00 14.41
N SER A 301 5.19 8.99 14.77
CA SER A 301 3.83 9.05 15.25
C SER A 301 3.81 9.85 16.56
N VAL A 302 3.70 11.17 16.43
CA VAL A 302 2.80 11.92 17.32
C VAL A 302 1.47 11.86 16.58
N ALA A 303 0.37 11.54 17.25
CA ALA A 303 -0.96 11.33 16.62
C ALA A 303 -1.54 12.59 15.92
N ASP A 304 -0.73 13.64 15.75
CA ASP A 304 -1.11 15.03 15.65
C ASP A 304 -0.37 15.80 14.54
N VAL A 305 0.46 15.14 13.72
CA VAL A 305 1.24 15.81 12.68
C VAL A 305 0.43 15.90 11.38
N PRO A 306 0.02 17.09 10.93
CA PRO A 306 -0.80 17.22 9.74
C PRO A 306 -0.05 16.75 8.50
N THR A 307 -0.68 15.84 7.76
CA THR A 307 -0.24 15.41 6.43
C THR A 307 -0.87 16.31 5.38
N VAL A 308 -0.04 16.84 4.49
CA VAL A 308 -0.47 17.62 3.33
C VAL A 308 -0.35 16.74 2.11
N THR A 309 -1.46 16.55 1.40
CA THR A 309 -1.49 15.93 0.08
C THR A 309 -1.66 17.00 -0.97
N LEU A 310 -0.76 17.02 -1.95
CA LEU A 310 -0.81 17.89 -3.12
C LEU A 310 -1.20 17.08 -4.34
N GLN A 311 -2.14 17.59 -5.13
CA GLN A 311 -2.63 16.91 -6.32
C GLN A 311 -2.82 17.89 -7.46
N GLY A 312 -2.49 17.48 -8.68
CA GLY A 312 -2.56 18.33 -9.87
C GLY A 312 -1.93 17.66 -11.09
N ILE A 313 -2.40 17.96 -12.29
CA ILE A 313 -1.79 17.48 -13.56
C ILE A 313 -1.49 15.96 -13.51
N GLY A 314 -2.50 15.15 -13.17
CA GLY A 314 -2.39 13.68 -13.11
C GLY A 314 -1.44 13.14 -12.05
N SER A 315 -1.01 13.97 -11.09
CA SER A 315 0.01 13.64 -10.10
C SER A 315 -0.50 13.89 -8.69
N SER A 316 -0.11 13.03 -7.75
CA SER A 316 -0.41 13.17 -6.33
C SER A 316 0.82 12.85 -5.48
N THR A 317 1.09 13.66 -4.45
CA THR A 317 2.17 13.41 -3.48
C THR A 317 1.81 13.94 -2.11
N SER A 318 2.29 13.29 -1.05
CA SER A 318 1.96 13.65 0.33
C SER A 318 3.22 13.89 1.15
N TYR A 319 3.15 14.78 2.13
CA TYR A 319 4.25 15.02 3.08
C TYR A 319 3.75 15.47 4.46
N THR A 320 4.55 15.24 5.50
CA THR A 320 4.28 15.80 6.83
C THR A 320 4.63 17.29 6.87
N SER A 321 3.68 18.14 7.28
CA SER A 321 3.82 19.60 7.24
C SER A 321 5.03 20.14 8.01
N ILE A 322 5.37 19.52 9.15
CA ILE A 322 6.50 19.91 10.01
C ILE A 322 7.87 19.66 9.35
N GLU A 323 7.96 18.70 8.43
CA GLU A 323 9.22 18.28 7.79
C GLU A 323 9.41 18.90 6.40
N LYS A 324 8.72 19.99 6.10
CA LYS A 324 8.82 20.67 4.79
C LYS A 324 10.26 21.02 4.39
N GLN A 325 11.18 21.21 5.34
CA GLN A 325 12.59 21.48 5.01
C GLN A 325 13.41 20.23 4.69
N ARG A 326 12.91 19.04 5.05
CA ARG A 326 13.57 17.74 4.88
C ARG A 326 13.06 16.93 3.68
N VAL A 327 11.97 17.33 3.03
CA VAL A 327 11.51 16.73 1.76
C VAL A 327 12.35 17.21 0.55
N PRO A 328 12.28 16.56 -0.63
CA PRO A 328 13.04 16.99 -1.81
C PRO A 328 12.80 18.46 -2.21
N LYS A 329 13.84 19.15 -2.69
CA LYS A 329 13.79 20.59 -3.06
C LYS A 329 12.70 20.94 -4.07
N SER A 330 12.36 19.99 -4.96
CA SER A 330 11.21 20.11 -5.85
C SER A 330 9.92 20.34 -5.06
N LEU A 331 9.60 19.40 -4.15
CA LEU A 331 8.41 19.46 -3.31
C LEU A 331 8.41 20.69 -2.39
N GLN A 332 9.57 21.07 -1.83
CA GLN A 332 9.69 22.31 -1.04
C GLN A 332 9.26 23.54 -1.84
N SER A 333 9.72 23.65 -3.09
CA SER A 333 9.45 24.80 -3.96
C SER A 333 7.96 24.89 -4.31
N ILE A 334 7.34 23.75 -4.63
CA ILE A 334 5.93 23.65 -4.98
C ILE A 334 5.06 24.00 -3.76
N ALA A 335 5.34 23.38 -2.61
CA ALA A 335 4.61 23.63 -1.37
C ALA A 335 4.74 25.09 -0.90
N THR A 336 5.89 25.75 -1.11
CA THR A 336 6.06 27.17 -0.79
C THR A 336 5.26 28.07 -1.71
N ALA A 337 5.34 27.88 -3.03
CA ALA A 337 4.56 28.69 -3.96
C ALA A 337 3.05 28.49 -3.77
N TRP A 338 2.63 27.26 -3.50
CA TRP A 338 1.23 26.95 -3.22
C TRP A 338 0.73 27.64 -1.94
N ALA A 339 1.53 27.64 -0.88
CA ALA A 339 1.15 28.33 0.36
C ALA A 339 0.94 29.83 0.14
N GLU A 340 1.69 30.50 -0.74
CA GLU A 340 1.46 31.92 -1.06
C GLU A 340 0.16 32.15 -1.86
N ILE A 341 -0.24 31.18 -2.69
CA ILE A 341 -1.47 31.23 -3.48
C ILE A 341 -2.71 30.97 -2.60
N ALA A 342 -2.62 30.01 -1.68
CA ALA A 342 -3.73 29.48 -0.90
C ALA A 342 -3.93 30.10 0.50
N LYS A 343 -3.19 31.17 0.82
CA LYS A 343 -3.35 31.97 2.05
C LYS A 343 -4.71 32.68 2.11
#